data_AF-A0A519YIA2-F1
#
_entry.id   AF-A0A519YIA2-F1
#
_cell.length_a   1.000
_cell.length_b   1.000
_cell.length_c   1.000
_cell.angle_alpha   90.00
_cell.angle_beta   90.00
_cell.angle_gamma   90.00
#
_symmetry.space_group_name_H-M   'P 1'
#
loop_
_entity.id
_entity.type
_entity.pdbx_description
1 polymer ?
#
loop_
_entity_poly.entity_id
_entity_poly.type
_entity_poly.pdbx_seq_one_letter_code
_entity_poly.pdbx_strand_id
1 'polypeptide(L)'
;GATATFATAYSGSRSLATETATGGYHLREYTRGNGIETYNCKKGSSYTAATDFTDADNNWTAAEYNNANFDNVAGDAHFGAQATYDYWKGVHARNSYDNAGAKIKSYVHFDDTPGDGKGFENAYWDGAEMTYGDGASTFKPLTALDVCGHEIGHAVCEKTANLTYANESGAMNEGLSDIWGASVEKYTCDNLGLTKSTWDIGEDIMKAGGALRSMSNPNLYGQPALYKGKYWAATTSAPSNANDQGGVHTNSGVLNYWFYLISVGKSGTNEVGNAYSVGALGLSAAAKITFRMESVYMTASSTYAQARTYSIQAATDLYGAGSTQVQAVTNAWYAVGVGAAYGGTTTTPTTSAYCTSQGGSQAYEYIDYVKLGTGIARTSGADGGYYDGTASSASVVAGSSQTVSFSAGFTGSAYTEYWKVYIDYNQNGVFTDSGELVVSGSSSSAATLSGT
;
A
#
# COMPACT_ATOMS: atom_id res chain seq x y z
N GLY A 1 9.22 -1.70 35.85
CA GLY A 1 8.08 -2.31 35.14
C GLY A 1 7.53 -3.44 35.99
N ALA A 2 6.21 -3.59 35.98
CA ALA A 2 5.49 -4.71 36.54
C ALA A 2 4.82 -5.50 35.40
N THR A 3 4.24 -6.64 35.72
CA THR A 3 3.46 -7.45 34.78
C THR A 3 2.05 -7.58 35.32
N ALA A 4 1.08 -7.06 34.59
CA ALA A 4 -0.33 -7.10 34.91
C ALA A 4 -0.99 -8.35 34.33
N THR A 5 -2.02 -8.85 35.01
CA THR A 5 -3.06 -9.67 34.35
C THR A 5 -4.23 -8.76 34.03
N PHE A 6 -4.71 -8.74 32.78
CA PHE A 6 -5.76 -7.84 32.34
C PHE A 6 -6.85 -8.60 31.59
N ALA A 7 -8.11 -8.52 32.03
CA ALA A 7 -9.26 -9.06 31.31
C ALA A 7 -9.75 -8.05 30.24
N THR A 8 -9.21 -8.18 29.03
CA THR A 8 -9.51 -7.29 27.89
C THR A 8 -10.91 -7.56 27.30
N ALA A 9 -11.42 -6.66 26.47
CA ALA A 9 -12.71 -6.81 25.79
C ALA A 9 -12.65 -7.79 24.61
N TYR A 10 -11.58 -7.77 23.81
CA TYR A 10 -11.49 -8.54 22.55
C TYR A 10 -10.44 -9.66 22.57
N SER A 11 -9.46 -9.59 23.47
CA SER A 11 -8.30 -10.49 23.48
C SER A 11 -8.27 -11.46 24.68
N GLY A 12 -9.36 -11.51 25.45
CA GLY A 12 -9.47 -12.30 26.68
C GLY A 12 -8.51 -11.82 27.78
N SER A 13 -8.17 -12.69 28.73
CA SER A 13 -7.21 -12.34 29.78
C SER A 13 -5.78 -12.35 29.22
N ARG A 14 -5.08 -11.21 29.25
CA ARG A 14 -3.72 -11.00 28.70
C ARG A 14 -2.74 -10.56 29.79
N SER A 15 -1.47 -10.89 29.59
CA SER A 15 -0.35 -10.40 30.39
C SER A 15 0.21 -9.13 29.77
N LEU A 16 0.21 -8.01 30.50
CA LEU A 16 0.66 -6.71 29.99
C LEU A 16 1.85 -6.19 30.81
N ALA A 17 2.84 -5.58 30.16
CA ALA A 17 3.83 -4.81 30.91
C ALA A 17 3.20 -3.49 31.39
N THR A 18 3.40 -3.13 32.66
CA THR A 18 2.85 -1.91 33.29
C THR A 18 3.90 -1.18 34.13
N GLU A 19 3.55 0.01 34.63
CA GLU A 19 4.39 0.86 35.47
C GLU A 19 3.88 0.77 36.90
N THR A 20 4.79 0.63 37.86
CA THR A 20 4.47 0.84 39.28
C THR A 20 4.61 2.32 39.59
N ALA A 21 3.55 2.93 40.10
CA ALA A 21 3.50 4.33 40.48
C ALA A 21 3.13 4.48 41.96
N THR A 22 3.27 5.70 42.49
CA THR A 22 2.79 5.97 43.86
C THR A 22 1.27 5.87 43.87
N GLY A 23 0.72 4.91 44.62
CA GLY A 23 -0.73 4.69 44.72
C GLY A 23 -1.29 3.59 43.81
N GLY A 24 -0.46 2.87 43.05
CA GLY A 24 -0.91 1.72 42.26
C GLY A 24 -0.06 1.45 41.02
N TYR A 25 -0.72 1.00 39.96
CA TYR A 25 -0.15 0.64 38.68
C TYR A 25 -0.84 1.39 37.56
N HIS A 26 -0.07 1.81 36.55
CA HIS A 26 -0.59 2.51 35.38
C HIS A 26 -0.37 1.69 34.11
N LEU A 27 -1.23 1.88 33.11
CA LEU A 27 -1.05 1.36 31.75
C LEU A 27 0.04 2.14 30.99
N ARG A 28 1.25 2.10 31.53
CA ARG A 28 2.48 2.65 30.96
C ARG A 28 3.59 1.63 31.07
N GLU A 29 4.52 1.60 30.15
CA GLU A 29 5.69 0.72 30.22
C GLU A 29 6.87 1.30 29.45
N TYR A 30 8.08 0.86 29.77
CA TYR A 30 9.34 1.36 29.15
C TYR A 30 10.30 0.22 28.78
N THR A 31 9.78 -0.98 28.60
CA THR A 31 10.52 -2.14 28.09
C THR A 31 10.55 -2.19 26.56
N ARG A 32 9.63 -1.46 25.90
CA ARG A 32 9.55 -1.29 24.44
C ARG A 32 9.84 0.15 24.04
N GLY A 33 10.97 0.35 23.36
CA GLY A 33 11.42 1.68 22.91
C GLY A 33 11.48 2.70 24.05
N ASN A 34 10.97 3.90 23.78
CA ASN A 34 10.77 4.98 24.75
C ASN A 34 9.46 4.86 25.54
N GLY A 35 8.72 3.76 25.34
CA GLY A 35 7.57 3.35 26.11
C GLY A 35 6.27 3.22 25.33
N ILE A 36 5.30 2.57 25.96
CA ILE A 36 3.91 2.48 25.52
C ILE A 36 3.04 3.03 26.65
N GLU A 37 2.14 3.95 26.32
CA GLU A 37 1.27 4.60 27.31
C GLU A 37 -0.18 4.62 26.81
N THR A 38 -1.12 4.33 27.70
CA THR A 38 -2.55 4.32 27.39
C THR A 38 -3.33 5.20 28.35
N TYR A 39 -4.13 6.11 27.80
CA TYR A 39 -4.79 7.19 28.53
C TYR A 39 -6.31 7.17 28.36
N ASN A 40 -7.01 7.61 29.40
CA ASN A 40 -8.46 7.76 29.43
C ASN A 40 -8.85 9.20 29.08
N CYS A 41 -9.50 9.41 27.92
CA CYS A 41 -10.07 10.71 27.53
C CYS A 41 -11.35 11.06 28.28
N LYS A 42 -11.95 10.11 29.01
CA LYS A 42 -13.17 10.26 29.83
C LYS A 42 -14.36 10.76 29.01
N LYS A 43 -14.54 10.22 27.80
CA LYS A 43 -15.57 10.65 26.83
C LYS A 43 -15.46 12.14 26.51
N GLY A 44 -14.20 12.57 26.34
CA GLY A 44 -13.80 13.93 26.03
C GLY A 44 -12.94 13.98 24.76
N SER A 45 -12.67 15.19 24.29
CA SER A 45 -11.88 15.46 23.06
C SER A 45 -10.49 16.03 23.33
N SER A 46 -10.03 16.07 24.60
CA SER A 46 -8.78 16.73 24.99
C SER A 46 -7.74 15.75 25.52
N TYR A 47 -6.66 15.56 24.75
CA TYR A 47 -5.54 14.71 25.16
C TYR A 47 -4.81 15.23 26.41
N THR A 48 -4.69 16.56 26.57
CA THR A 48 -4.05 17.15 27.75
C THR A 48 -4.88 17.03 29.02
N ALA A 49 -6.19 16.80 28.91
CA ALA A 49 -7.09 16.52 30.02
C ALA A 49 -7.26 15.02 30.30
N ALA A 50 -6.67 14.16 29.45
CA ALA A 50 -6.70 12.72 29.64
C ALA A 50 -5.93 12.31 30.90
N THR A 51 -6.33 11.19 31.50
CA THR A 51 -5.77 10.70 32.76
C THR A 51 -5.29 9.28 32.62
N ASP A 52 -4.39 8.86 33.50
CA ASP A 52 -3.99 7.46 33.61
C ASP A 52 -5.17 6.58 34.01
N PHE A 53 -5.16 5.36 33.48
CA PHE A 53 -5.83 4.25 34.14
C PHE A 53 -4.98 3.82 35.32
N THR A 54 -5.60 3.63 36.48
CA THR A 54 -4.92 3.27 37.73
C THR A 54 -5.54 2.03 38.35
N ASP A 55 -4.70 1.08 38.77
CA ASP A 55 -5.13 -0.13 39.46
C ASP A 55 -4.31 -0.35 40.75
N ALA A 56 -4.92 -0.95 41.78
CA ALA A 56 -4.30 -1.06 43.10
C ALA A 56 -3.36 -2.27 43.24
N ASP A 57 -3.63 -3.38 42.53
CA ASP A 57 -2.95 -4.68 42.74
C ASP A 57 -2.33 -5.27 41.46
N ASN A 58 -2.49 -4.57 40.33
CA ASN A 58 -2.08 -4.93 38.98
C ASN A 58 -2.82 -6.14 38.40
N ASN A 59 -3.97 -6.49 38.95
CA ASN A 59 -4.85 -7.55 38.48
C ASN A 59 -6.16 -6.94 37.99
N TRP A 60 -6.16 -6.48 36.75
CA TRP A 60 -7.24 -5.73 36.13
C TRP A 60 -8.36 -6.68 35.69
N THR A 61 -9.27 -7.02 36.61
CA THR A 61 -10.28 -8.05 36.36
C THR A 61 -11.46 -7.52 35.54
N ALA A 62 -12.23 -8.45 34.96
CA ALA A 62 -13.48 -8.10 34.28
C ALA A 62 -14.50 -7.47 35.25
N ALA A 63 -14.46 -7.83 36.54
CA ALA A 63 -15.37 -7.27 37.54
C ALA A 63 -15.10 -5.78 37.81
N GLU A 64 -13.86 -5.32 37.61
CA GLU A 64 -13.44 -3.94 37.84
C GLU A 64 -13.57 -3.09 36.57
N TYR A 65 -13.14 -3.63 35.42
CA TYR A 65 -12.93 -2.85 34.20
C TYR A 65 -13.94 -3.13 33.08
N ASN A 66 -14.65 -4.27 33.06
CA ASN A 66 -15.83 -4.42 32.20
C ASN A 66 -17.05 -3.77 32.87
N ASN A 67 -16.95 -2.46 33.04
CA ASN A 67 -17.88 -1.63 33.79
C ASN A 67 -18.74 -0.77 32.84
N ALA A 68 -19.55 0.15 33.39
CA ALA A 68 -20.44 0.99 32.60
C ALA A 68 -19.72 1.97 31.64
N ASN A 69 -18.42 2.19 31.82
CA ASN A 69 -17.58 2.97 30.92
C ASN A 69 -16.84 2.11 29.89
N PHE A 70 -16.89 0.78 30.01
CA PHE A 70 -16.15 -0.16 29.17
C PHE A 70 -14.63 0.00 29.29
N ASP A 71 -14.11 0.30 30.49
CA ASP A 71 -12.67 0.58 30.71
C ASP A 71 -11.76 -0.61 30.36
N ASN A 72 -12.29 -1.83 30.17
CA ASN A 72 -11.52 -3.00 29.73
C ASN A 72 -10.94 -2.85 28.32
N VAL A 73 -11.45 -1.92 27.51
CA VAL A 73 -10.91 -1.59 26.18
C VAL A 73 -9.56 -0.89 26.25
N ALA A 74 -9.23 -0.27 27.38
CA ALA A 74 -7.89 0.28 27.64
C ALA A 74 -6.84 -0.84 27.64
N GLY A 75 -7.21 -2.02 28.15
CA GLY A 75 -6.36 -3.20 28.10
C GLY A 75 -6.12 -3.69 26.67
N ASP A 76 -7.14 -3.68 25.80
CA ASP A 76 -6.95 -4.03 24.40
C ASP A 76 -6.06 -3.01 23.67
N ALA A 77 -6.26 -1.71 23.87
CA ALA A 77 -5.41 -0.68 23.26
C ALA A 77 -3.96 -0.78 23.71
N HIS A 78 -3.72 -1.02 25.01
CA HIS A 78 -2.38 -1.20 25.55
C HIS A 78 -1.73 -2.49 25.03
N PHE A 79 -2.47 -3.60 25.02
CA PHE A 79 -2.04 -4.87 24.47
C PHE A 79 -1.73 -4.78 22.97
N GLY A 80 -2.61 -4.13 22.18
CA GLY A 80 -2.46 -3.95 20.75
C GLY A 80 -1.21 -3.15 20.40
N ALA A 81 -0.90 -2.11 21.16
CA ALA A 81 0.34 -1.36 21.02
C ALA A 81 1.58 -2.23 21.33
N GLN A 82 1.55 -3.03 22.40
CA GLN A 82 2.63 -3.96 22.76
C GLN A 82 2.85 -5.02 21.69
N ALA A 83 1.77 -5.65 21.23
CA ALA A 83 1.76 -6.65 20.18
C ALA A 83 2.31 -6.10 18.86
N THR A 84 1.91 -4.88 18.50
CA THR A 84 2.37 -4.21 17.28
C THR A 84 3.86 -3.92 17.35
N TYR A 85 4.35 -3.36 18.46
CA TYR A 85 5.79 -3.15 18.64
C TYR A 85 6.57 -4.47 18.54
N ASP A 86 6.09 -5.54 19.17
CA ASP A 86 6.75 -6.85 19.16
C ASP A 86 6.79 -7.46 17.76
N TYR A 87 5.73 -7.31 16.97
CA TYR A 87 5.71 -7.70 15.56
C TYR A 87 6.76 -6.95 14.75
N TRP A 88 6.78 -5.61 14.82
CA TRP A 88 7.73 -4.78 14.08
C TRP A 88 9.17 -5.09 14.46
N LYS A 89 9.43 -5.29 15.76
CA LYS A 89 10.75 -5.65 16.26
C LYS A 89 11.15 -7.07 15.84
N GLY A 90 10.26 -8.04 15.96
CA GLY A 90 10.54 -9.46 15.72
C GLY A 90 10.62 -9.82 14.24
N VAL A 91 9.75 -9.25 13.40
CA VAL A 91 9.62 -9.60 11.98
C VAL A 91 10.49 -8.73 11.08
N HIS A 92 10.55 -7.42 11.37
CA HIS A 92 11.18 -6.43 10.50
C HIS A 92 12.44 -5.79 11.11
N ALA A 93 12.82 -6.19 12.32
CA ALA A 93 13.89 -5.56 13.10
C ALA A 93 13.73 -4.04 13.29
N ARG A 94 12.50 -3.52 13.14
CA ARG A 94 12.19 -2.09 13.26
C ARG A 94 11.94 -1.73 14.72
N ASN A 95 12.56 -0.67 15.20
CA ASN A 95 12.36 -0.20 16.58
C ASN A 95 11.25 0.86 16.65
N SER A 96 10.01 0.45 16.95
CA SER A 96 8.81 1.30 16.91
C SER A 96 8.49 1.87 15.52
N TYR A 97 7.47 2.74 15.42
CA TYR A 97 6.98 3.27 14.14
C TYR A 97 8.00 4.16 13.43
N ASP A 98 8.94 4.80 14.14
CA ASP A 98 9.97 5.69 13.58
C ASP A 98 11.34 5.03 13.38
N ASN A 99 11.47 3.75 13.71
CA ASN A 99 12.73 3.01 13.76
C ASN A 99 13.78 3.56 14.75
N ALA A 100 13.40 4.46 15.65
CA ALA A 100 14.25 5.03 16.69
C ALA A 100 13.67 4.85 18.10
N GLY A 101 12.67 3.97 18.23
CA GLY A 101 12.05 3.64 19.50
C GLY A 101 11.05 4.68 19.97
N ALA A 102 10.41 5.44 19.08
CA ALA A 102 9.38 6.39 19.46
C ALA A 102 8.36 5.79 20.43
N LYS A 103 7.92 6.63 21.36
CA LYS A 103 6.87 6.30 22.31
C LYS A 103 5.56 6.14 21.56
N ILE A 104 4.81 5.09 21.89
CA ILE A 104 3.49 4.81 21.34
C ILE A 104 2.45 5.23 22.38
N LYS A 105 1.56 6.15 22.01
CA LYS A 105 0.50 6.66 22.90
C LYS A 105 -0.86 6.31 22.35
N SER A 106 -1.69 5.72 23.18
CA SER A 106 -3.07 5.36 22.86
C SER A 106 -4.03 6.14 23.75
N TYR A 107 -5.04 6.78 23.17
CA TYR A 107 -6.10 7.46 23.88
C TYR A 107 -7.43 6.75 23.61
N VAL A 108 -8.07 6.25 24.67
CA VAL A 108 -9.37 5.57 24.60
C VAL A 108 -10.46 6.42 25.24
N HIS A 109 -11.72 6.08 24.99
CA HIS A 109 -12.89 6.88 25.36
C HIS A 109 -12.83 8.30 24.79
N PHE A 110 -12.30 8.44 23.57
CA PHE A 110 -12.36 9.70 22.86
C PHE A 110 -13.78 9.94 22.33
N ASP A 111 -14.24 11.18 22.46
CA ASP A 111 -15.51 11.66 21.93
C ASP A 111 -15.25 13.01 21.26
N ASP A 112 -15.57 13.12 19.97
CA ASP A 112 -15.34 14.35 19.19
C ASP A 112 -16.34 15.45 19.54
N THR A 113 -17.54 15.08 20.03
CA THR A 113 -18.58 15.99 20.48
C THR A 113 -19.05 15.62 21.90
N PRO A 114 -18.21 15.85 22.93
CA PRO A 114 -18.49 15.40 24.29
C PRO A 114 -19.86 15.84 24.82
N GLY A 115 -20.62 14.88 25.34
CA GLY A 115 -21.89 15.12 26.02
C GLY A 115 -23.14 15.11 25.13
N ASP A 116 -23.01 14.90 23.82
CA ASP A 116 -24.16 14.72 22.93
C ASP A 116 -24.77 13.30 22.99
N GLY A 117 -24.06 12.37 23.65
CA GLY A 117 -24.49 11.00 23.90
C GLY A 117 -24.38 10.07 22.68
N LYS A 118 -23.76 10.51 21.59
CA LYS A 118 -23.59 9.69 20.38
C LYS A 118 -22.31 8.87 20.41
N GLY A 119 -21.24 9.35 21.05
CA GLY A 119 -19.93 8.72 20.99
C GLY A 119 -19.27 8.85 19.62
N PHE A 120 -18.04 8.35 19.51
CA PHE A 120 -17.22 8.49 18.30
C PHE A 120 -17.03 7.14 17.59
N GLU A 121 -17.46 7.06 16.33
CA GLU A 121 -17.43 5.84 15.49
C GLU A 121 -16.16 5.74 14.64
N ASN A 122 -15.00 6.13 15.18
CA ASN A 122 -13.75 6.01 14.44
C ASN A 122 -12.55 5.78 15.35
N ALA A 123 -11.47 5.32 14.73
CA ALA A 123 -10.12 5.33 15.28
C ALA A 123 -9.21 6.05 14.27
N TYR A 124 -8.11 6.65 14.74
CA TYR A 124 -7.17 7.32 13.84
C TYR A 124 -5.78 7.49 14.46
N TRP A 125 -4.79 7.63 13.59
CA TRP A 125 -3.49 8.25 13.84
C TRP A 125 -3.49 9.70 13.35
N ASP A 126 -3.04 10.65 14.18
CA ASP A 126 -3.01 12.09 13.85
C ASP A 126 -1.61 12.68 13.59
N GLY A 127 -0.58 11.83 13.59
CA GLY A 127 0.83 12.25 13.51
C GLY A 127 1.57 12.22 14.86
N ALA A 128 0.86 12.05 15.98
CA ALA A 128 1.46 11.98 17.30
C ALA A 128 0.91 10.83 18.17
N GLU A 129 -0.38 10.54 18.09
CA GLU A 129 -1.04 9.53 18.91
C GLU A 129 -2.08 8.72 18.14
N MET A 130 -2.37 7.51 18.65
CA MET A 130 -3.55 6.75 18.24
C MET A 130 -4.72 7.09 19.14
N THR A 131 -5.87 7.30 18.54
CA THR A 131 -7.10 7.70 19.22
C THR A 131 -8.22 6.74 18.85
N TYR A 132 -8.94 6.27 19.87
CA TYR A 132 -9.98 5.25 19.74
C TYR A 132 -11.29 5.75 20.36
N GLY A 133 -12.35 5.78 19.56
CA GLY A 133 -13.70 6.01 20.02
C GLY A 133 -14.34 4.76 20.63
N ASP A 134 -15.41 4.98 21.40
CA ASP A 134 -16.21 3.90 22.01
C ASP A 134 -17.24 3.28 21.03
N GLY A 135 -17.34 3.81 19.81
CA GLY A 135 -18.37 3.45 18.85
C GLY A 135 -19.77 3.96 19.24
N ALA A 136 -20.75 3.79 18.35
CA ALA A 136 -22.10 4.30 18.50
C ALA A 136 -23.15 3.32 17.93
N SER A 137 -23.64 3.51 16.71
CA SER A 137 -24.63 2.65 16.07
C SER A 137 -24.03 1.43 15.36
N THR A 138 -22.83 1.58 14.82
CA THR A 138 -22.18 0.62 13.92
C THR A 138 -21.14 -0.20 14.67
N PHE A 139 -20.31 0.49 15.43
CA PHE A 139 -19.13 -0.09 16.07
C PHE A 139 -19.31 -0.21 17.59
N LYS A 140 -18.67 -1.23 18.14
CA LYS A 140 -18.22 -1.32 19.53
C LYS A 140 -16.93 -0.46 19.67
N PRO A 141 -16.34 -0.32 20.87
CA PRO A 141 -15.08 0.41 21.04
C PRO A 141 -13.98 -0.08 20.10
N LEU A 142 -13.29 0.82 19.44
CA LEU A 142 -12.47 0.50 18.26
C LEU A 142 -11.04 0.06 18.62
N THR A 143 -10.87 -0.73 19.68
CA THR A 143 -9.56 -1.15 20.20
C THR A 143 -9.21 -2.60 19.85
N ALA A 144 -9.83 -3.19 18.82
CA ALA A 144 -9.46 -4.54 18.36
C ALA A 144 -7.99 -4.61 17.93
N LEU A 145 -7.41 -5.80 17.97
CA LEU A 145 -5.97 -5.99 17.78
C LEU A 145 -5.49 -5.56 16.38
N ASP A 146 -6.25 -5.93 15.36
CA ASP A 146 -6.02 -5.54 13.98
C ASP A 146 -6.22 -4.03 13.76
N VAL A 147 -7.22 -3.41 14.40
CA VAL A 147 -7.44 -1.95 14.39
C VAL A 147 -6.26 -1.23 15.05
N CYS A 148 -5.78 -1.70 16.21
CA CYS A 148 -4.58 -1.14 16.84
C CYS A 148 -3.35 -1.24 15.93
N GLY A 149 -3.17 -2.39 15.26
CA GLY A 149 -2.10 -2.60 14.29
C GLY A 149 -2.25 -1.71 13.04
N HIS A 150 -3.48 -1.45 12.60
CA HIS A 150 -3.83 -0.56 11.49
C HIS A 150 -3.45 0.89 11.81
N GLU A 151 -3.86 1.43 12.96
CA GLU A 151 -3.53 2.82 13.33
C GLU A 151 -2.01 3.05 13.43
N ILE A 152 -1.28 2.10 14.01
CA ILE A 152 0.19 2.18 14.08
C ILE A 152 0.81 1.94 12.69
N GLY A 153 0.12 1.21 11.80
CA GLY A 153 0.47 1.07 10.39
C GLY A 153 0.54 2.43 9.67
N HIS A 154 -0.41 3.34 9.93
CA HIS A 154 -0.32 4.71 9.42
C HIS A 154 0.92 5.45 9.93
N ALA A 155 1.23 5.31 11.22
CA ALA A 155 2.43 5.91 11.79
C ALA A 155 3.71 5.38 11.12
N VAL A 156 3.77 4.08 10.80
CA VAL A 156 4.90 3.51 10.05
C VAL A 156 4.96 4.10 8.65
N CYS A 157 3.83 4.14 7.92
CA CYS A 157 3.73 4.71 6.58
C CYS A 157 4.22 6.17 6.54
N GLU A 158 3.83 6.99 7.52
CA GLU A 158 4.30 8.38 7.65
C GLU A 158 5.83 8.47 7.78
N LYS A 159 6.45 7.54 8.52
CA LYS A 159 7.91 7.49 8.72
C LYS A 159 8.65 6.69 7.65
N THR A 160 7.98 6.24 6.59
CA THR A 160 8.55 5.48 5.47
C THR A 160 8.20 6.15 4.14
N ALA A 161 7.17 5.66 3.45
CA ALA A 161 6.73 6.10 2.13
C ALA A 161 6.09 7.50 2.17
N ASN A 162 5.55 7.88 3.32
CA ASN A 162 4.78 9.11 3.56
C ASN A 162 3.69 9.31 2.49
N LEU A 163 2.91 8.26 2.23
CA LEU A 163 1.88 8.26 1.18
C LEU A 163 0.84 9.33 1.45
N THR A 164 0.65 10.22 0.47
CA THR A 164 -0.37 11.27 0.51
C THR A 164 -1.73 10.61 0.67
N TYR A 165 -2.49 11.03 1.68
CA TYR A 165 -3.78 10.43 2.02
C TYR A 165 -4.91 10.89 1.07
N ALA A 166 -4.76 10.57 -0.22
CA ALA A 166 -5.73 10.85 -1.26
C ALA A 166 -5.57 9.88 -2.45
N ASN A 167 -6.66 9.59 -3.14
CA ASN A 167 -6.69 8.78 -4.37
C ASN A 167 -5.91 7.45 -4.20
N GLU A 168 -5.09 7.05 -5.18
CA GLU A 168 -4.35 5.79 -5.12
C GLU A 168 -3.30 5.74 -4.00
N SER A 169 -2.58 6.83 -3.75
CA SER A 169 -1.58 6.85 -2.67
C SER A 169 -2.26 6.69 -1.31
N GLY A 170 -3.41 7.32 -1.10
CA GLY A 170 -4.19 7.16 0.13
C GLY A 170 -4.80 5.76 0.23
N ALA A 171 -5.29 5.20 -0.88
CA ALA A 171 -5.81 3.83 -0.90
C ALA A 171 -4.74 2.79 -0.58
N MET A 172 -3.48 3.03 -0.99
CA MET A 172 -2.36 2.20 -0.58
C MET A 172 -1.93 2.45 0.86
N ASN A 173 -2.08 3.67 1.39
CA ASN A 173 -1.86 3.95 2.81
C ASN A 173 -2.82 3.10 3.66
N GLU A 174 -4.12 3.16 3.36
CA GLU A 174 -5.16 2.30 3.95
C GLU A 174 -4.86 0.81 3.81
N GLY A 175 -4.52 0.37 2.59
CA GLY A 175 -4.25 -1.04 2.33
C GLY A 175 -3.00 -1.55 3.06
N LEU A 176 -1.96 -0.72 3.22
CA LEU A 176 -0.79 -1.07 4.01
C LEU A 176 -1.14 -1.17 5.50
N SER A 177 -1.94 -0.25 6.04
CA SER A 177 -2.43 -0.32 7.41
C SER A 177 -3.25 -1.60 7.67
N ASP A 178 -4.14 -2.00 6.76
CA ASP A 178 -4.84 -3.30 6.84
C ASP A 178 -3.88 -4.49 6.81
N ILE A 179 -2.88 -4.47 5.93
CA ILE A 179 -1.84 -5.51 5.87
C ILE A 179 -1.08 -5.62 7.19
N TRP A 180 -0.77 -4.48 7.83
CA TRP A 180 -0.06 -4.46 9.10
C TRP A 180 -0.97 -4.90 10.26
N GLY A 181 -2.24 -4.48 10.29
CA GLY A 181 -3.24 -4.99 11.23
C GLY A 181 -3.36 -6.51 11.18
N ALA A 182 -3.61 -7.07 9.99
CA ALA A 182 -3.69 -8.52 9.76
C ALA A 182 -2.38 -9.24 10.14
N SER A 183 -1.23 -8.65 9.83
CA SER A 183 0.07 -9.25 10.12
C SER A 183 0.39 -9.28 11.62
N VAL A 184 0.09 -8.19 12.33
CA VAL A 184 0.23 -8.08 13.79
C VAL A 184 -0.70 -9.08 14.47
N GLU A 185 -1.96 -9.13 14.05
CA GLU A 185 -2.94 -10.05 14.61
C GLU A 185 -2.46 -11.50 14.43
N LYS A 186 -2.12 -11.92 13.22
CA LYS A 186 -1.68 -13.29 12.97
C LYS A 186 -0.44 -13.65 13.78
N TYR A 187 0.57 -12.78 13.80
CA TYR A 187 1.80 -13.00 14.56
C TYR A 187 1.52 -13.19 16.05
N THR A 188 0.65 -12.34 16.60
CA THR A 188 0.28 -12.36 18.01
C THR A 188 -0.55 -13.59 18.34
N CYS A 189 -1.52 -13.92 17.49
CA CYS A 189 -2.37 -15.10 17.63
C CYS A 189 -1.55 -16.39 17.62
N ASP A 190 -0.61 -16.53 16.69
CA ASP A 190 0.28 -17.70 16.62
C ASP A 190 1.14 -17.85 17.86
N ASN A 191 1.72 -16.75 18.35
CA ASN A 191 2.59 -16.77 19.52
C ASN A 191 1.83 -17.07 20.82
N LEU A 192 0.55 -16.68 20.89
CA LEU A 192 -0.27 -16.81 22.10
C LEU A 192 -1.32 -17.92 22.03
N GLY A 193 -1.40 -18.65 20.92
CA GLY A 193 -2.43 -19.66 20.68
C GLY A 193 -3.85 -19.10 20.64
N LEU A 194 -4.03 -17.86 20.16
CA LEU A 194 -5.34 -17.25 19.95
C LEU A 194 -5.86 -17.56 18.54
N THR A 195 -7.18 -17.50 18.36
CA THR A 195 -7.82 -17.66 17.04
C THR A 195 -8.64 -16.42 16.74
N LYS A 196 -8.29 -15.72 15.66
CA LYS A 196 -8.98 -14.54 15.11
C LYS A 196 -9.04 -14.61 13.58
N SER A 197 -9.84 -13.77 12.93
CA SER A 197 -10.03 -13.83 11.47
C SER A 197 -9.01 -12.93 10.76
N THR A 198 -7.79 -13.43 10.57
CA THR A 198 -6.67 -12.67 9.99
C THR A 198 -6.96 -11.89 8.70
N TRP A 199 -7.92 -12.36 7.88
CA TRP A 199 -8.22 -11.76 6.57
C TRP A 199 -9.48 -10.90 6.56
N ASP A 200 -10.10 -10.70 7.71
CA ASP A 200 -11.22 -9.80 7.90
C ASP A 200 -10.75 -8.68 8.82
N ILE A 201 -11.06 -7.44 8.47
CA ILE A 201 -10.62 -6.26 9.22
C ILE A 201 -11.80 -5.71 10.01
N GLY A 202 -11.59 -5.50 11.31
CA GLY A 202 -12.54 -4.94 12.26
C GLY A 202 -13.69 -5.89 12.61
N GLU A 203 -13.53 -7.20 12.46
CA GLU A 203 -14.59 -8.18 12.73
C GLU A 203 -15.04 -8.20 14.20
N ASP A 204 -14.11 -7.91 15.12
CA ASP A 204 -14.42 -7.84 16.55
C ASP A 204 -15.25 -6.60 16.93
N ILE A 205 -15.09 -5.50 16.19
CA ILE A 205 -15.73 -4.21 16.52
C ILE A 205 -17.11 -4.05 15.89
N MET A 206 -17.50 -4.89 14.92
CA MET A 206 -18.82 -4.80 14.30
C MET A 206 -19.94 -5.22 15.26
N LYS A 207 -20.94 -4.35 15.48
CA LYS A 207 -22.14 -4.70 16.27
C LYS A 207 -23.05 -5.68 15.56
N ALA A 208 -23.15 -5.58 14.24
CA ALA A 208 -23.97 -6.46 13.41
C ALA A 208 -23.33 -7.83 13.13
N GLY A 209 -22.09 -8.06 13.57
CA GLY A 209 -21.26 -9.18 13.11
C GLY A 209 -20.72 -8.98 11.70
N GLY A 210 -19.93 -9.94 11.21
CA GLY A 210 -19.13 -9.76 10.00
C GLY A 210 -17.95 -8.81 10.25
N ALA A 211 -17.41 -8.21 9.19
CA ALA A 211 -16.24 -7.35 9.24
C ALA A 211 -16.47 -6.03 8.49
N LEU A 212 -15.60 -5.05 8.73
CA LEU A 212 -15.59 -3.78 8.00
C LEU A 212 -15.09 -3.99 6.57
N ARG A 213 -14.03 -4.80 6.42
CA ARG A 213 -13.41 -5.14 5.14
C ARG A 213 -13.00 -6.61 5.13
N SER A 214 -12.84 -7.19 3.94
CA SER A 214 -12.26 -8.52 3.78
C SER A 214 -11.12 -8.46 2.79
N MET A 215 -9.93 -8.84 3.22
CA MET A 215 -8.76 -8.94 2.36
C MET A 215 -8.86 -10.13 1.41
N SER A 216 -9.53 -11.21 1.83
CA SER A 216 -9.67 -12.42 1.00
C SER A 216 -10.77 -12.33 -0.08
N ASN A 217 -11.76 -11.46 0.16
CA ASN A 217 -12.88 -11.19 -0.75
C ASN A 217 -13.40 -9.75 -0.59
N PRO A 218 -12.68 -8.72 -1.09
CA PRO A 218 -13.09 -7.31 -0.93
C PRO A 218 -14.51 -7.01 -1.42
N ASN A 219 -14.94 -7.69 -2.48
CA ASN A 219 -16.27 -7.53 -3.06
C ASN A 219 -17.41 -7.87 -2.08
N LEU A 220 -17.15 -8.63 -1.01
CA LEU A 220 -18.12 -8.95 0.05
C LEU A 220 -18.61 -7.69 0.78
N TYR A 221 -17.72 -6.72 0.97
CA TYR A 221 -17.99 -5.47 1.68
C TYR A 221 -17.89 -4.25 0.76
N GLY A 222 -18.15 -4.45 -0.54
CA GLY A 222 -18.26 -3.36 -1.52
C GLY A 222 -16.94 -2.68 -1.85
N GLN A 223 -15.81 -3.37 -1.73
CA GLN A 223 -14.50 -2.90 -2.18
C GLN A 223 -14.02 -3.64 -3.43
N PRO A 224 -13.25 -3.01 -4.33
CA PRO A 224 -12.69 -3.65 -5.51
C PRO A 224 -11.63 -4.70 -5.16
N ALA A 225 -11.76 -5.88 -5.75
CA ALA A 225 -10.68 -6.89 -5.79
C ALA A 225 -9.76 -6.72 -7.02
N LEU A 226 -10.20 -5.95 -8.02
CA LEU A 226 -9.47 -5.67 -9.26
C LEU A 226 -9.30 -4.15 -9.43
N TYR A 227 -8.11 -3.70 -9.83
CA TYR A 227 -7.83 -2.31 -10.16
C TYR A 227 -8.79 -1.81 -11.25
N LYS A 228 -9.50 -0.72 -10.96
CA LYS A 228 -10.58 -0.16 -11.81
C LYS A 228 -11.71 -1.16 -12.13
N GLY A 229 -11.85 -2.20 -11.32
CA GLY A 229 -12.89 -3.22 -11.45
C GLY A 229 -14.19 -2.86 -10.74
N LYS A 230 -14.96 -3.89 -10.39
CA LYS A 230 -16.21 -3.77 -9.65
C LYS A 230 -15.97 -3.03 -8.33
N TYR A 231 -16.86 -2.09 -8.01
CA TYR A 231 -16.79 -1.24 -6.80
C TYR A 231 -15.62 -0.25 -6.73
N TRP A 232 -14.81 -0.10 -7.78
CA TRP A 232 -13.78 0.93 -7.82
C TRP A 232 -14.39 2.33 -7.66
N ALA A 233 -13.89 3.09 -6.68
CA ALA A 233 -14.24 4.49 -6.50
C ALA A 233 -13.35 5.35 -7.41
N ALA A 234 -13.97 6.19 -8.24
CA ALA A 234 -13.24 7.08 -9.13
C ALA A 234 -12.35 8.06 -8.35
N THR A 235 -11.09 8.17 -8.77
CA THR A 235 -10.18 9.19 -8.23
C THR A 235 -10.63 10.59 -8.64
N THR A 236 -10.19 11.61 -7.90
CA THR A 236 -10.68 12.98 -8.04
C THR A 236 -9.55 14.00 -7.95
N SER A 237 -9.74 15.15 -8.59
CA SER A 237 -8.88 16.33 -8.46
C SER A 237 -9.15 17.14 -7.19
N ALA A 238 -10.26 16.87 -6.49
CA ALA A 238 -10.61 17.52 -5.23
C ALA A 238 -10.93 16.49 -4.12
N PRO A 239 -9.91 15.78 -3.58
CA PRO A 239 -10.08 14.89 -2.43
C PRO A 239 -10.59 15.64 -1.20
N SER A 240 -11.54 15.04 -0.47
CA SER A 240 -12.09 15.55 0.78
C SER A 240 -12.75 14.44 1.60
N ASN A 241 -13.06 14.69 2.87
CA ASN A 241 -13.79 13.72 3.70
C ASN A 241 -15.13 13.30 3.10
N ALA A 242 -15.78 14.18 2.32
CA ALA A 242 -17.07 13.90 1.69
C ALA A 242 -17.01 12.87 0.55
N ASN A 243 -15.82 12.62 -0.01
CA ASN A 243 -15.61 11.66 -1.09
C ASN A 243 -14.55 10.61 -0.72
N ASP A 244 -14.41 10.34 0.58
CA ASP A 244 -13.44 9.36 1.07
C ASP A 244 -12.01 9.66 0.58
N GLN A 245 -11.65 10.95 0.53
CA GLN A 245 -10.37 11.42 0.00
C GLN A 245 -10.06 10.87 -1.41
N GLY A 246 -11.08 10.67 -2.25
CA GLY A 246 -10.93 10.00 -3.54
C GLY A 246 -10.95 8.48 -3.46
N GLY A 247 -11.73 7.93 -2.51
CA GLY A 247 -11.98 6.51 -2.35
C GLY A 247 -10.85 5.73 -1.68
N VAL A 248 -10.15 6.30 -0.69
CA VAL A 248 -8.99 5.66 -0.05
C VAL A 248 -9.38 4.37 0.67
N HIS A 249 -10.43 4.38 1.50
CA HIS A 249 -10.89 3.18 2.18
C HIS A 249 -11.56 2.22 1.19
N THR A 250 -12.14 2.71 0.10
CA THR A 250 -12.75 1.84 -0.91
C THR A 250 -11.68 1.09 -1.71
N ASN A 251 -10.79 1.82 -2.38
CA ASN A 251 -9.84 1.26 -3.33
C ASN A 251 -8.72 0.43 -2.68
N SER A 252 -8.50 0.55 -1.36
CA SER A 252 -7.54 -0.27 -0.60
C SER A 252 -7.76 -1.78 -0.78
N GLY A 253 -8.99 -2.20 -1.10
CA GLY A 253 -9.35 -3.58 -1.44
C GLY A 253 -8.42 -4.25 -2.48
N VAL A 254 -7.88 -3.48 -3.43
CA VAL A 254 -6.95 -4.00 -4.44
C VAL A 254 -5.63 -4.44 -3.81
N LEU A 255 -5.06 -3.63 -2.91
CA LEU A 255 -3.81 -3.97 -2.23
C LEU A 255 -4.04 -5.08 -1.18
N ASN A 256 -5.17 -5.04 -0.49
CA ASN A 256 -5.58 -6.06 0.46
C ASN A 256 -5.66 -7.44 -0.20
N TYR A 257 -6.34 -7.52 -1.35
CA TYR A 257 -6.46 -8.78 -2.07
C TYR A 257 -5.14 -9.24 -2.69
N TRP A 258 -4.33 -8.31 -3.21
CA TRP A 258 -2.98 -8.63 -3.66
C TRP A 258 -2.14 -9.27 -2.54
N PHE A 259 -2.18 -8.71 -1.33
CA PHE A 259 -1.43 -9.24 -0.20
C PHE A 259 -1.94 -10.61 0.27
N TYR A 260 -3.26 -10.80 0.31
CA TYR A 260 -3.87 -12.11 0.55
C TYR A 260 -3.37 -13.15 -0.47
N LEU A 261 -3.37 -12.80 -1.76
CA LEU A 261 -2.96 -13.70 -2.84
C LEU A 261 -1.50 -14.15 -2.70
N ILE A 262 -0.56 -13.24 -2.43
CA ILE A 262 0.85 -13.63 -2.25
C ILE A 262 1.07 -14.40 -0.95
N SER A 263 0.27 -14.15 0.09
CA SER A 263 0.40 -14.82 1.37
C SER A 263 -0.12 -16.25 1.34
N VAL A 264 -1.33 -16.45 0.81
CA VAL A 264 -2.06 -17.72 0.88
C VAL A 264 -1.92 -18.54 -0.40
N GLY A 265 -1.67 -17.90 -1.53
CA GLY A 265 -1.73 -18.52 -2.85
C GLY A 265 -3.16 -18.80 -3.29
N LYS A 266 -3.43 -18.64 -4.58
CA LYS A 266 -4.73 -18.92 -5.19
C LYS A 266 -4.59 -19.02 -6.71
N SER A 267 -5.41 -19.87 -7.30
CA SER A 267 -5.66 -19.87 -8.75
C SER A 267 -7.12 -19.53 -9.01
N GLY A 268 -7.40 -18.87 -10.13
CA GLY A 268 -8.76 -18.48 -10.48
C GLY A 268 -8.81 -17.66 -11.75
N THR A 269 -9.94 -16.99 -11.96
CA THR A 269 -10.15 -16.04 -13.07
C THR A 269 -10.54 -14.72 -12.46
N ASN A 270 -9.90 -13.62 -12.87
CA ASN A 270 -10.23 -12.29 -12.39
C ASN A 270 -11.47 -11.71 -13.12
N GLU A 271 -11.91 -10.52 -12.71
CA GLU A 271 -13.15 -9.92 -13.20
C GLU A 271 -13.16 -9.61 -14.71
N VAL A 272 -11.97 -9.52 -15.34
CA VAL A 272 -11.81 -9.29 -16.78
C VAL A 272 -11.60 -10.59 -17.58
N GLY A 273 -11.79 -11.75 -16.96
CA GLY A 273 -11.73 -13.05 -17.64
C GLY A 273 -10.32 -13.67 -17.74
N ASN A 274 -9.32 -13.06 -17.10
CA ASN A 274 -7.95 -13.55 -17.13
C ASN A 274 -7.71 -14.63 -16.07
N ALA A 275 -7.30 -15.81 -16.51
CA ALA A 275 -6.89 -16.90 -15.63
C ALA A 275 -5.53 -16.60 -14.99
N TYR A 276 -5.42 -16.76 -13.67
CA TYR A 276 -4.20 -16.53 -12.89
C TYR A 276 -3.89 -17.69 -11.96
N SER A 277 -2.61 -17.80 -11.58
CA SER A 277 -2.14 -18.72 -10.53
C SER A 277 -1.02 -18.06 -9.72
N VAL A 278 -1.24 -17.92 -8.42
CA VAL A 278 -0.32 -17.32 -7.46
C VAL A 278 0.13 -18.40 -6.48
N GLY A 279 1.44 -18.63 -6.39
CA GLY A 279 2.02 -19.52 -5.40
C GLY A 279 1.99 -18.91 -4.00
N ALA A 280 1.72 -19.73 -2.99
CA ALA A 280 1.71 -19.29 -1.59
C ALA A 280 3.15 -19.00 -1.11
N LEU A 281 3.41 -17.76 -0.68
CA LEU A 281 4.70 -17.39 -0.08
C LEU A 281 4.69 -17.55 1.45
N GLY A 282 3.50 -17.58 2.05
CA GLY A 282 3.31 -17.45 3.48
C GLY A 282 3.47 -16.01 3.97
N LEU A 283 2.79 -15.69 5.07
CA LEU A 283 2.69 -14.33 5.60
C LEU A 283 4.06 -13.70 5.91
N SER A 284 5.04 -14.49 6.37
CA SER A 284 6.38 -13.98 6.69
C SER A 284 7.12 -13.42 5.47
N ALA A 285 7.11 -14.15 4.34
CA ALA A 285 7.76 -13.68 3.12
C ALA A 285 6.96 -12.53 2.47
N ALA A 286 5.62 -12.64 2.46
CA ALA A 286 4.75 -11.58 1.97
C ALA A 286 4.98 -10.27 2.74
N ALA A 287 4.96 -10.29 4.07
CA ALA A 287 5.20 -9.12 4.92
C ALA A 287 6.56 -8.48 4.66
N LYS A 288 7.64 -9.27 4.52
CA LYS A 288 8.99 -8.74 4.23
C LYS A 288 9.06 -8.05 2.86
N ILE A 289 8.42 -8.62 1.85
CA ILE A 289 8.36 -8.02 0.51
C ILE A 289 7.56 -6.72 0.56
N THR A 290 6.37 -6.72 1.16
CA THR A 290 5.51 -5.55 1.28
C THR A 290 6.19 -4.44 2.09
N PHE A 291 6.87 -4.76 3.19
CA PHE A 291 7.52 -3.74 3.99
C PHE A 291 8.73 -3.15 3.28
N ARG A 292 9.49 -3.95 2.52
CA ARG A 292 10.57 -3.42 1.67
C ARG A 292 10.01 -2.55 0.54
N MET A 293 8.88 -2.93 -0.07
CA MET A 293 8.16 -2.10 -1.06
C MET A 293 7.84 -0.72 -0.46
N GLU A 294 7.22 -0.68 0.72
CA GLU A 294 6.84 0.54 1.42
C GLU A 294 8.07 1.37 1.83
N SER A 295 9.02 0.76 2.54
CA SER A 295 10.09 1.49 3.23
C SER A 295 11.28 1.89 2.37
N VAL A 296 11.47 1.26 1.20
CA VAL A 296 12.66 1.50 0.35
C VAL A 296 12.29 2.19 -0.96
N TYR A 297 11.11 1.93 -1.52
CA TYR A 297 10.81 2.35 -2.90
C TYR A 297 9.60 3.26 -3.05
N MET A 298 8.56 3.08 -2.23
CA MET A 298 7.38 3.94 -2.31
C MET A 298 7.73 5.38 -1.92
N THR A 299 6.99 6.31 -2.53
CA THR A 299 7.10 7.75 -2.28
C THR A 299 5.69 8.31 -2.06
N ALA A 300 5.60 9.56 -1.61
CA ALA A 300 4.33 10.17 -1.23
C ALA A 300 3.24 10.16 -2.32
N SER A 301 3.63 10.10 -3.60
CA SER A 301 2.71 10.07 -4.74
C SER A 301 2.67 8.74 -5.48
N SER A 302 3.06 7.64 -4.82
CA SER A 302 3.07 6.32 -5.45
C SER A 302 1.67 5.90 -5.92
N THR A 303 1.63 5.17 -7.04
CA THR A 303 0.42 4.57 -7.66
C THR A 303 0.44 3.04 -7.58
N TYR A 304 -0.66 2.37 -7.89
CA TYR A 304 -0.69 0.89 -7.97
C TYR A 304 0.29 0.33 -9.01
N ALA A 305 0.48 1.03 -10.13
CA ALA A 305 1.46 0.64 -11.15
C ALA A 305 2.90 0.70 -10.61
N GLN A 306 3.21 1.72 -9.79
CA GLN A 306 4.51 1.83 -9.13
C GLN A 306 4.67 0.78 -8.02
N ALA A 307 3.63 0.52 -7.21
CA ALA A 307 3.62 -0.53 -6.20
C ALA A 307 3.91 -1.91 -6.83
N ARG A 308 3.39 -2.20 -8.02
CA ARG A 308 3.77 -3.39 -8.79
C ARG A 308 5.26 -3.44 -9.06
N THR A 309 5.83 -2.39 -9.65
CA THR A 309 7.26 -2.33 -9.96
C THR A 309 8.11 -2.51 -8.70
N TYR A 310 7.74 -1.81 -7.62
CA TYR A 310 8.49 -1.78 -6.37
C TYR A 310 8.40 -3.08 -5.57
N SER A 311 7.26 -3.74 -5.53
CA SER A 311 7.12 -5.06 -4.88
C SER A 311 7.89 -6.15 -5.63
N ILE A 312 7.92 -6.11 -6.97
CA ILE A 312 8.74 -7.02 -7.78
C ILE A 312 10.23 -6.78 -7.50
N GLN A 313 10.64 -5.50 -7.42
CA GLN A 313 12.02 -5.16 -7.07
C GLN A 313 12.35 -5.59 -5.63
N ALA A 314 11.45 -5.38 -4.67
CA ALA A 314 11.61 -5.83 -3.29
C ALA A 314 11.78 -7.35 -3.19
N ALA A 315 10.97 -8.12 -3.93
CA ALA A 315 11.10 -9.57 -4.02
C ALA A 315 12.43 -9.98 -4.67
N THR A 316 12.87 -9.26 -5.71
CA THR A 316 14.14 -9.50 -6.39
C THR A 316 15.33 -9.26 -5.46
N ASP A 317 15.31 -8.18 -4.68
CA ASP A 317 16.37 -7.84 -3.74
C ASP A 317 16.47 -8.86 -2.59
N LEU A 318 15.33 -9.36 -2.12
CA LEU A 318 15.28 -10.29 -0.99
C LEU A 318 15.54 -11.75 -1.38
N TYR A 319 15.15 -12.16 -2.58
CA TYR A 319 15.11 -13.58 -2.99
C TYR A 319 15.80 -13.87 -4.33
N GLY A 320 16.25 -12.86 -5.06
CA GLY A 320 16.88 -12.98 -6.37
C GLY A 320 15.89 -12.96 -7.54
N ALA A 321 16.39 -12.54 -8.70
CA ALA A 321 15.63 -12.49 -9.94
C ALA A 321 15.16 -13.89 -10.35
N GLY A 322 13.90 -14.00 -10.78
CA GLY A 322 13.28 -15.26 -11.21
C GLY A 322 12.90 -16.23 -10.09
N SER A 323 13.09 -15.85 -8.82
CA SER A 323 12.64 -16.61 -7.65
C SER A 323 11.12 -16.82 -7.64
N THR A 324 10.64 -17.83 -6.89
CA THR A 324 9.20 -18.08 -6.73
C THR A 324 8.47 -16.88 -6.11
N GLN A 325 9.15 -16.09 -5.27
CA GLN A 325 8.64 -14.84 -4.71
C GLN A 325 8.39 -13.79 -5.78
N VAL A 326 9.36 -13.57 -6.68
CA VAL A 326 9.19 -12.66 -7.82
C VAL A 326 8.02 -13.10 -8.70
N GLN A 327 7.90 -14.41 -8.96
CA GLN A 327 6.82 -14.97 -9.75
C GLN A 327 5.45 -14.76 -9.10
N ALA A 328 5.31 -15.10 -7.82
CA ALA A 328 4.06 -14.96 -7.08
C ALA A 328 3.62 -13.48 -6.97
N VAL A 329 4.54 -12.58 -6.64
CA VAL A 329 4.27 -11.13 -6.58
C VAL A 329 3.79 -10.59 -7.92
N THR A 330 4.48 -10.95 -9.01
CA THR A 330 4.11 -10.53 -10.36
C THR A 330 2.72 -11.08 -10.75
N ASN A 331 2.46 -12.36 -10.49
CA ASN A 331 1.19 -12.99 -10.82
C ASN A 331 0.04 -12.48 -9.96
N ALA A 332 0.28 -12.09 -8.71
CA ALA A 332 -0.74 -11.47 -7.86
C ALA A 332 -1.15 -10.09 -8.39
N TRP A 333 -0.20 -9.28 -8.87
CA TRP A 333 -0.52 -8.01 -9.52
C TRP A 333 -1.35 -8.20 -10.79
N TYR A 334 -0.98 -9.18 -11.61
CA TYR A 334 -1.78 -9.57 -12.77
C TYR A 334 -3.21 -10.03 -12.37
N ALA A 335 -3.33 -10.82 -11.30
CA ALA A 335 -4.62 -11.26 -10.79
C ALA A 335 -5.52 -10.08 -10.39
N VAL A 336 -4.96 -9.05 -9.76
CA VAL A 336 -5.69 -7.82 -9.39
C VAL A 336 -5.72 -6.76 -10.51
N GLY A 337 -5.35 -7.12 -11.74
CA GLY A 337 -5.53 -6.27 -12.92
C GLY A 337 -4.45 -5.22 -13.16
N VAL A 338 -3.25 -5.37 -12.58
CA VAL A 338 -2.13 -4.45 -12.77
C VAL A 338 -0.98 -5.16 -13.49
N GLY A 339 -0.76 -4.81 -14.76
CA GLY A 339 0.33 -5.33 -15.60
C GLY A 339 0.21 -6.82 -15.96
N ALA A 340 1.24 -7.34 -16.64
CA ALA A 340 1.26 -8.71 -17.14
C ALA A 340 1.67 -9.75 -16.09
N ALA A 341 1.28 -11.00 -16.32
CA ALA A 341 1.73 -12.18 -15.58
C ALA A 341 3.22 -12.45 -15.78
N TYR A 342 3.84 -13.16 -14.83
CA TYR A 342 5.24 -13.56 -14.92
C TYR A 342 5.49 -14.47 -16.12
N GLY A 343 6.52 -14.18 -16.91
CA GLY A 343 6.89 -14.94 -18.11
C GLY A 343 5.89 -14.84 -19.26
N GLY A 344 4.76 -14.14 -19.08
CA GLY A 344 3.81 -13.87 -20.14
C GLY A 344 4.29 -12.70 -21.02
N THR A 345 4.15 -12.85 -22.32
CA THR A 345 3.90 -11.68 -23.18
C THR A 345 2.51 -11.16 -22.82
N THR A 346 2.40 -9.85 -22.59
CA THR A 346 1.12 -9.15 -22.36
C THR A 346 -0.04 -9.79 -23.11
N THR A 347 -1.09 -10.21 -22.40
CA THR A 347 -2.42 -10.21 -23.00
C THR A 347 -2.69 -8.76 -23.38
N THR A 348 -2.67 -8.48 -24.69
CA THR A 348 -2.88 -7.18 -25.30
C THR A 348 -3.95 -6.40 -24.53
N PRO A 349 -3.62 -5.29 -23.84
CA PRO A 349 -4.61 -4.25 -23.60
C PRO A 349 -5.22 -3.93 -24.96
N THR A 350 -6.54 -3.88 -25.08
CA THR A 350 -7.23 -3.47 -26.31
C THR A 350 -6.45 -2.32 -26.93
N THR A 351 -5.82 -2.56 -28.09
CA THR A 351 -5.01 -1.59 -28.80
C THR A 351 -5.86 -0.33 -28.98
N SER A 352 -5.55 0.72 -28.21
CA SER A 352 -5.83 2.08 -28.66
C SER A 352 -5.17 2.18 -30.03
N ALA A 353 -5.96 2.43 -31.06
CA ALA A 353 -5.42 2.65 -32.39
C ALA A 353 -4.59 3.93 -32.34
N TYR A 354 -3.26 3.83 -32.41
CA TYR A 354 -2.40 4.98 -32.62
C TYR A 354 -2.83 5.67 -33.92
N CYS A 355 -2.71 7.00 -33.99
CA CYS A 355 -2.96 7.71 -35.22
C CYS A 355 -2.08 7.15 -36.34
N THR A 356 -2.61 7.07 -37.56
CA THR A 356 -1.79 6.70 -38.73
C THR A 356 -0.63 7.68 -38.84
N SER A 357 0.59 7.14 -38.89
CA SER A 357 1.78 7.93 -39.13
C SER A 357 1.66 8.62 -40.49
N GLN A 358 2.23 9.83 -40.62
CA GLN A 358 2.25 10.56 -41.88
C GLN A 358 3.50 11.44 -41.96
N GLY A 359 4.07 11.54 -43.17
CA GLY A 359 5.08 12.52 -43.52
C GLY A 359 4.43 13.66 -44.31
N GLY A 360 4.83 14.90 -44.05
CA GLY A 360 4.27 16.07 -44.74
C GLY A 360 4.84 16.26 -46.15
N SER A 361 6.17 16.19 -46.29
CA SER A 361 6.88 16.27 -47.56
C SER A 361 8.23 15.58 -47.43
N GLN A 362 8.64 14.85 -48.47
CA GLN A 362 9.95 14.21 -48.57
C GLN A 362 10.92 14.93 -49.51
N ALA A 363 10.50 16.08 -50.06
CA ALA A 363 11.23 16.76 -51.13
C ALA A 363 12.57 17.35 -50.67
N TYR A 364 12.75 17.49 -49.35
CA TYR A 364 13.91 18.15 -48.75
C TYR A 364 14.59 17.24 -47.73
N GLU A 365 13.82 16.67 -46.80
CA GLU A 365 14.31 15.72 -45.79
C GLU A 365 13.35 14.54 -45.58
N TYR A 366 13.88 13.48 -44.96
CA TYR A 366 13.14 12.30 -44.54
C TYR A 366 13.88 11.60 -43.40
N ILE A 367 13.18 10.81 -42.60
CA ILE A 367 13.84 9.93 -41.61
C ILE A 367 14.50 8.80 -42.38
N ASP A 368 15.83 8.72 -42.33
CA ASP A 368 16.61 7.75 -43.11
C ASP A 368 17.13 6.57 -42.29
N TYR A 369 17.12 6.68 -40.96
CA TYR A 369 17.55 5.61 -40.08
C TYR A 369 16.83 5.64 -38.75
N VAL A 370 16.41 4.46 -38.27
CA VAL A 370 16.01 4.21 -36.88
C VAL A 370 16.56 2.86 -36.43
N LYS A 371 17.18 2.84 -35.25
CA LYS A 371 17.66 1.62 -34.59
C LYS A 371 17.35 1.64 -33.11
N LEU A 372 16.85 0.51 -32.61
CA LEU A 372 16.67 0.23 -31.18
C LEU A 372 16.88 -1.28 -30.94
N GLY A 373 17.77 -1.60 -30.00
CA GLY A 373 18.09 -2.99 -29.68
C GLY A 373 18.62 -3.79 -30.89
N THR A 374 18.39 -5.10 -30.88
CA THR A 374 18.83 -6.01 -31.96
C THR A 374 17.76 -6.26 -33.02
N GLY A 375 16.49 -5.95 -32.73
CA GLY A 375 15.37 -6.26 -33.62
C GLY A 375 14.91 -5.11 -34.52
N ILE A 376 15.27 -3.87 -34.19
CA ILE A 376 14.95 -2.69 -35.01
C ILE A 376 16.28 -2.06 -35.44
N ALA A 377 16.59 -2.15 -36.73
CA ALA A 377 17.69 -1.43 -37.38
C ALA A 377 17.35 -1.26 -38.86
N ARG A 378 16.80 -0.10 -39.23
CA ARG A 378 16.19 0.10 -40.54
C ARG A 378 16.65 1.42 -41.15
N THR A 379 17.15 1.33 -42.38
CA THR A 379 17.44 2.46 -43.25
C THR A 379 16.30 2.66 -44.25
N SER A 380 15.95 3.90 -44.57
CA SER A 380 14.92 4.28 -45.54
C SER A 380 15.39 5.40 -46.47
N GLY A 381 14.77 5.50 -47.66
CA GLY A 381 14.96 6.62 -48.57
C GLY A 381 13.83 7.64 -48.45
N ALA A 382 13.70 8.51 -49.46
CA ALA A 382 12.57 9.42 -49.62
C ALA A 382 11.30 8.64 -50.06
N ASP A 383 10.78 7.80 -49.17
CA ASP A 383 9.72 6.80 -49.42
C ASP A 383 8.41 7.10 -48.66
N GLY A 384 7.99 8.35 -48.66
CA GLY A 384 6.87 8.92 -47.91
C GLY A 384 7.29 9.87 -46.78
N GLY A 385 8.59 10.19 -46.68
CA GLY A 385 9.19 11.01 -45.63
C GLY A 385 9.63 10.24 -44.39
N TYR A 386 9.22 8.99 -44.25
CA TYR A 386 9.60 8.08 -43.16
C TYR A 386 9.29 6.63 -43.55
N TYR A 387 9.82 5.67 -42.79
CA TYR A 387 9.45 4.26 -42.90
C TYR A 387 8.44 3.86 -41.82
N ASP A 388 7.34 3.22 -42.23
CA ASP A 388 6.42 2.57 -41.29
C ASP A 388 6.99 1.24 -40.80
N GLY A 389 7.50 1.25 -39.57
CA GLY A 389 8.07 0.10 -38.89
C GLY A 389 7.11 -0.65 -37.98
N THR A 390 5.79 -0.44 -38.05
CA THR A 390 4.79 -1.05 -37.16
C THR A 390 4.86 -2.58 -37.07
N ALA A 391 5.33 -3.26 -38.11
CA ALA A 391 5.53 -4.71 -38.12
C ALA A 391 6.86 -5.18 -37.49
N SER A 392 7.74 -4.25 -37.09
CA SER A 392 9.05 -4.55 -36.50
C SER A 392 8.97 -4.59 -34.98
N SER A 393 9.80 -5.43 -34.35
CA SER A 393 9.91 -5.50 -32.89
C SER A 393 11.36 -5.72 -32.47
N ALA A 394 11.70 -5.28 -31.26
CA ALA A 394 12.99 -5.53 -30.64
C ALA A 394 12.79 -6.01 -29.21
N SER A 395 13.58 -7.00 -28.81
CA SER A 395 13.69 -7.39 -27.40
C SER A 395 14.73 -6.50 -26.73
N VAL A 396 14.34 -5.85 -25.64
CA VAL A 396 15.23 -5.08 -24.76
C VAL A 396 15.27 -5.74 -23.39
N VAL A 397 16.42 -5.74 -22.73
CA VAL A 397 16.56 -6.32 -21.39
C VAL A 397 16.02 -5.33 -20.37
N ALA A 398 15.06 -5.76 -19.55
CA ALA A 398 14.50 -4.92 -18.50
C ALA A 398 15.58 -4.42 -17.53
N GLY A 399 15.52 -3.13 -17.18
CA GLY A 399 16.49 -2.49 -16.26
C GLY A 399 17.86 -2.17 -16.87
N SER A 400 18.06 -2.40 -18.18
CA SER A 400 19.30 -2.02 -18.88
C SER A 400 19.13 -0.72 -19.67
N SER A 401 20.19 0.08 -19.77
CA SER A 401 20.23 1.24 -20.66
C SER A 401 20.19 0.78 -22.11
N GLN A 402 19.31 1.38 -22.90
CA GLN A 402 19.15 1.09 -24.32
C GLN A 402 19.43 2.35 -25.13
N THR A 403 20.17 2.21 -26.23
CA THR A 403 20.43 3.36 -27.11
C THR A 403 19.49 3.32 -28.31
N VAL A 404 18.72 4.40 -28.50
CA VAL A 404 18.04 4.66 -29.77
C VAL A 404 18.99 5.45 -30.68
N SER A 405 19.12 5.03 -31.93
CA SER A 405 19.89 5.75 -32.95
C SER A 405 18.99 6.16 -34.09
N PHE A 406 19.15 7.39 -34.59
CA PHE A 406 18.28 7.95 -35.61
C PHE A 406 19.01 9.00 -36.45
N SER A 407 18.60 9.19 -37.71
CA SER A 407 19.10 10.27 -38.57
C SER A 407 18.07 10.69 -39.61
N ALA A 408 18.34 11.85 -40.22
CA ALA A 408 17.65 12.34 -41.39
C ALA A 408 18.54 12.20 -42.63
N GLY A 409 17.90 11.86 -43.74
CA GLY A 409 18.45 11.99 -45.08
C GLY A 409 17.95 13.27 -45.73
N PHE A 410 18.78 13.87 -46.58
CA PHE A 410 18.46 15.09 -47.31
C PHE A 410 18.58 14.87 -48.82
N THR A 411 17.62 15.36 -49.59
CA THR A 411 17.68 15.30 -51.07
C THR A 411 18.66 16.34 -51.64
N GLY A 412 19.00 17.37 -50.87
CA GLY A 412 19.92 18.44 -51.26
C GLY A 412 20.85 18.85 -50.12
N SER A 413 20.72 20.11 -49.68
CA SER A 413 21.47 20.62 -48.52
C SER A 413 20.84 20.15 -47.21
N ALA A 414 21.66 19.98 -46.18
CA ALA A 414 21.18 19.67 -44.84
C ALA A 414 20.45 20.87 -44.21
N TYR A 415 19.30 20.61 -43.61
CA TYR A 415 18.54 21.56 -42.79
C TYR A 415 18.66 21.21 -41.31
N THR A 416 18.23 22.14 -40.45
CA THR A 416 18.17 21.86 -39.01
C THR A 416 16.89 21.11 -38.70
N GLU A 417 17.02 19.84 -38.40
CA GLU A 417 15.92 18.98 -37.97
C GLU A 417 15.70 19.04 -36.48
N TYR A 418 14.44 19.03 -36.06
CA TYR A 418 14.04 18.95 -34.65
C TYR A 418 13.46 17.58 -34.36
N TRP A 419 14.08 16.88 -33.41
CA TRP A 419 13.76 15.49 -33.09
C TRP A 419 13.01 15.39 -31.78
N LYS A 420 12.00 14.52 -31.78
CA LYS A 420 11.41 13.95 -30.57
C LYS A 420 11.21 12.46 -30.75
N VAL A 421 11.63 11.66 -29.78
CA VAL A 421 11.34 10.23 -29.73
C VAL A 421 10.54 9.95 -28.47
N TYR A 422 9.41 9.27 -28.65
CA TYR A 422 8.52 8.89 -27.58
C TYR A 422 8.43 7.37 -27.44
N ILE A 423 8.26 6.88 -26.22
CA ILE A 423 7.94 5.48 -25.91
C ILE A 423 6.71 5.48 -25.02
N ASP A 424 5.61 4.92 -25.53
CA ASP A 424 4.38 4.68 -24.75
C ASP A 424 4.59 3.42 -23.90
N TYR A 425 5.14 3.61 -22.70
CA TYR A 425 5.46 2.51 -21.79
C TYR A 425 4.21 1.84 -21.21
N ASN A 426 3.11 2.58 -21.10
CA ASN A 426 1.89 2.12 -20.44
C ASN A 426 0.81 1.66 -21.45
N GLN A 427 1.07 1.80 -22.75
CA GLN A 427 0.25 1.40 -23.89
C GLN A 427 -1.14 2.03 -23.89
N ASN A 428 -1.27 3.27 -23.41
CA ASN A 428 -2.55 3.96 -23.33
C ASN A 428 -2.92 4.73 -24.62
N GLY A 429 -1.98 4.88 -25.57
CA GLY A 429 -2.17 5.62 -26.82
C GLY A 429 -1.92 7.12 -26.71
N VAL A 430 -1.37 7.60 -25.60
CA VAL A 430 -1.05 9.00 -25.30
C VAL A 430 0.47 9.12 -25.14
N PHE A 431 1.09 10.15 -25.71
CA PHE A 431 2.54 10.38 -25.65
C PHE A 431 2.90 11.61 -24.79
N THR A 432 2.08 11.89 -23.78
CA THR A 432 2.23 13.07 -22.91
C THR A 432 2.54 12.69 -21.48
N ASP A 433 2.64 11.39 -21.15
CA ASP A 433 2.92 10.98 -19.79
C ASP A 433 4.38 11.24 -19.42
N SER A 434 4.61 11.43 -18.13
CA SER A 434 5.95 11.69 -17.61
C SER A 434 6.85 10.48 -17.88
N GLY A 435 8.00 10.73 -18.50
CA GLY A 435 8.99 9.69 -18.85
C GLY A 435 8.84 9.11 -20.25
N GLU A 436 7.81 9.47 -21.02
CA GLU A 436 7.62 8.93 -22.37
C GLU A 436 8.45 9.64 -23.44
N LEU A 437 8.78 10.93 -23.25
CA LEU A 437 9.70 11.65 -24.13
C LEU A 437 11.15 11.28 -23.77
N VAL A 438 11.74 10.38 -24.56
CA VAL A 438 13.09 9.84 -24.32
C VAL A 438 14.20 10.57 -25.07
N VAL A 439 13.85 11.29 -26.14
CA VAL A 439 14.79 12.14 -26.88
C VAL A 439 14.13 13.46 -27.24
N SER A 440 14.81 14.57 -27.03
CA SER A 440 14.46 15.86 -27.62
C SER A 440 15.71 16.66 -27.97
N GLY A 441 15.78 17.16 -29.20
CA GLY A 441 16.96 17.91 -29.65
C GLY A 441 16.85 18.41 -31.08
N SER A 442 17.96 18.89 -31.62
CA SER A 442 18.06 19.29 -33.03
C SER A 442 19.45 19.03 -33.61
N SER A 443 19.54 18.89 -34.94
CA SER A 443 20.80 18.69 -35.67
C SER A 443 20.71 19.26 -37.07
N SER A 444 21.79 19.91 -37.53
CA SER A 444 21.97 20.37 -38.92
C SER A 444 22.82 19.41 -39.77
N SER A 445 23.01 18.18 -39.30
CA SER A 445 23.85 17.15 -39.92
C SER A 445 23.06 15.88 -40.21
N ALA A 446 23.41 15.20 -41.31
CA ALA A 446 22.93 13.86 -41.65
C ALA A 446 23.60 12.74 -40.83
N ALA A 447 24.51 13.08 -39.90
CA ALA A 447 25.13 12.09 -39.03
C ALA A 447 24.10 11.43 -38.11
N THR A 448 24.30 10.14 -37.83
CA THR A 448 23.48 9.39 -36.87
C THR A 448 23.59 9.99 -35.48
N LEU A 449 22.43 10.38 -34.96
CA LEU A 449 22.22 10.85 -33.59
C LEU A 449 21.87 9.67 -32.69
N SER A 450 22.02 9.86 -31.38
CA SER A 450 21.62 8.85 -30.40
C SER A 450 21.07 9.47 -29.11
N GLY A 451 20.22 8.71 -28.44
CA GLY A 451 19.70 8.98 -27.09
C GLY A 451 19.64 7.68 -26.29
N THR A 452 19.63 7.76 -24.96
CA THR A 452 19.63 6.61 -24.04
C THR A 452 18.42 6.63 -23.12
#